data_AF-A0A536U117-F1
#
_entry.id   AF-A0A536U117-F1
#
_cell.length_a   1.000
_cell.length_b   1.000
_cell.length_c   1.000
_cell.angle_alpha   90.00
_cell.angle_beta   90.00
_cell.angle_gamma   90.00
#
_symmetry.space_group_name_H-M   'P 1'
#
loop_
_entity.id
_entity.type
_entity.pdbx_description
1 polymer ?
#
loop_
_entity_poly.entity_id
_entity_poly.type
_entity_poly.pdbx_seq_one_letter_code
_entity_poly.pdbx_strand_id
1 'polypeptide(L)' 'MSPQIGRVAALSESIAILIEKNPNLLAAVFDIPTGTETSISTRVKMAQSSNVYALVKADGKYYVAAKDIKVTLGGCGG' A
#
# COMPACT_ATOMS: atom_id res chain seq x y z
N MET A 1 -9.89 -9.34 7.27
CA MET A 1 -8.66 -9.30 8.08
C MET A 1 -7.68 -8.38 7.36
N SER A 2 -7.60 -7.12 7.78
CA SER A 2 -6.81 -6.12 7.05
C SER A 2 -5.31 -6.41 7.22
N PRO A 3 -4.54 -6.58 6.14
CA PRO A 3 -3.10 -6.75 6.25
C PRO A 3 -2.50 -5.43 6.75
N GLN A 4 -2.02 -5.41 7.99
CA GLN A 4 -1.24 -4.28 8.51
C GLN A 4 0.16 -4.37 7.89
N ILE A 5 0.47 -3.44 6.99
CA ILE A 5 1.80 -3.26 6.41
C ILE A 5 2.67 -2.68 7.53
N GLY A 6 3.76 -3.37 7.87
CA GLY A 6 4.57 -3.11 9.07
C GLY A 6 5.07 -1.66 9.18
N ARG A 7 5.16 -1.18 10.44
CA ARG A 7 5.54 0.18 10.86
C ARG A 7 6.48 0.88 9.89
N VAL A 8 5.99 1.96 9.28
CA VAL A 8 6.75 2.82 8.38
C VAL A 8 7.56 3.83 9.21
N ALA A 9 8.82 4.06 8.82
CA ALA A 9 9.78 4.91 9.53
C ALA A 9 9.26 6.34 9.78
N ALA A 10 9.65 6.94 10.91
CA ALA A 10 9.13 8.20 11.47
C ALA A 10 9.36 9.48 10.63
N LEU A 11 9.76 9.36 9.37
CA LEU A 11 10.05 10.46 8.44
C LEU A 11 9.58 10.13 7.00
N SER A 12 8.59 9.25 6.82
CA SER A 12 8.07 8.99 5.49
C SER A 12 7.38 10.23 4.93
N GLU A 13 7.83 10.70 3.77
CA GLU A 13 7.30 11.83 3.01
C GLU A 13 6.06 11.42 2.21
N SER A 14 6.11 10.21 1.62
CA SER A 14 5.02 9.68 0.83
C SER A 14 4.97 8.16 0.87
N ILE A 15 3.76 7.62 0.80
CA ILE A 15 3.48 6.19 0.75
C ILE A 15 2.59 5.92 -0.47
N ALA A 16 3.04 5.04 -1.36
CA ALA A 16 2.26 4.59 -2.51
C ALA A 16 1.96 3.09 -2.40
N ILE A 17 0.73 2.70 -2.69
CA ILE A 17 0.29 1.32 -2.75
C ILE A 17 0.07 0.94 -4.21
N LEU A 18 0.79 -0.07 -4.67
CA LEU A 18 0.66 -0.64 -6.01
C LEU A 18 0.06 -2.03 -5.93
N ILE A 19 -0.82 -2.37 -6.88
CA ILE A 19 -1.45 -3.68 -7.00
C ILE A 19 -1.25 -4.14 -8.44
N GLU A 20 -0.42 -5.17 -8.62
CA GLU A 20 0.10 -5.60 -9.92
C GLU A 20 -1.01 -5.94 -10.93
N LYS A 21 -2.08 -6.59 -10.45
CA LYS A 21 -3.15 -7.12 -11.32
C LYS A 21 -4.46 -6.35 -11.24
N ASN A 22 -4.42 -5.12 -10.71
CA ASN A 22 -5.56 -4.23 -10.80
C ASN A 22 -5.58 -3.48 -12.14
N PRO A 23 -6.76 -3.06 -12.63
CA PRO A 23 -6.85 -2.22 -13.83
C PRO A 23 -5.99 -0.95 -13.72
N ASN A 24 -5.95 -0.36 -12.53
CA ASN A 24 -5.03 0.71 -12.17
C ASN A 24 -3.96 0.15 -11.22
N LEU A 25 -2.70 0.20 -11.63
CA LEU A 25 -1.57 -0.27 -10.84
C LEU A 25 -1.45 0.51 -9.53
N LEU A 26 -1.57 1.83 -9.58
CA LEU A 26 -1.50 2.72 -8.43
C LEU A 26 -2.86 2.79 -7.74
N ALA A 27 -2.95 2.15 -6.57
CA ALA A 27 -4.19 2.01 -5.82
C ALA A 27 -4.43 3.19 -4.88
N ALA A 28 -3.37 3.72 -4.28
CA ALA A 28 -3.43 4.88 -3.39
C ALA A 28 -2.06 5.53 -3.26
N VAL A 29 -2.03 6.85 -3.06
CA VAL A 29 -0.85 7.61 -2.65
C VAL A 29 -1.26 8.48 -1.46
N PHE A 30 -0.39 8.52 -0.47
CA PHE A 30 -0.56 9.31 0.74
C PHE A 30 0.69 10.17 0.92
N ASP A 31 0.50 11.48 0.82
CA ASP A 31 1.53 12.44 1.21
C ASP A 31 1.44 12.67 2.71
N ILE A 32 2.55 12.49 3.40
CA ILE A 32 2.64 12.58 4.85
C ILE A 32 3.34 13.89 5.20
N PRO A 33 2.63 14.85 5.82
CA PRO A 33 3.26 16.07 6.31
C PRO A 33 4.18 15.78 7.50
N THR A 34 5.23 16.58 7.64
CA THR A 34 6.22 16.47 8.72
C THR A 34 5.55 16.55 10.10
N GLY A 35 5.91 15.62 11.00
CA GLY A 35 5.35 15.53 12.35
C GLY A 35 4.09 14.67 12.47
N THR A 36 3.65 14.03 11.39
CA THR A 36 2.50 13.11 11.40
C THR A 36 2.95 11.69 11.72
N GLU A 37 2.17 10.97 12.53
CA GLU A 37 2.43 9.57 12.81
C GLU A 37 2.25 8.70 11.55
N THR A 38 3.28 7.94 11.20
CA THR A 38 3.41 7.20 9.94
C THR A 38 2.74 5.83 9.99
N SER A 39 1.46 5.82 10.39
CA SER A 39 0.62 4.62 10.43
C SER A 39 -0.62 4.82 9.57
N ILE A 40 -0.65 4.16 8.40
CA ILE A 40 -1.79 4.21 7.48
C ILE A 40 -2.44 2.83 7.43
N SER A 41 -3.73 2.80 7.74
CA SER A 41 -4.60 1.65 7.48
C SER A 41 -5.64 2.08 6.45
N THR A 42 -5.57 1.48 5.26
CA THR A 42 -6.54 1.72 4.19
C THR A 42 -7.06 0.41 3.62
N ARG A 43 -8.24 0.46 3.02
CA ARG A 43 -8.84 -0.67 2.32
C ARG A 43 -8.80 -0.39 0.83
N VAL A 44 -8.03 -1.22 0.11
CA VAL A 44 -7.93 -1.19 -1.34
C VAL A 44 -8.73 -2.35 -1.94
N LYS A 45 -9.45 -2.10 -3.03
CA LYS A 45 -10.14 -3.16 -3.79
C LYS A 45 -9.12 -3.88 -4.67
N MET A 46 -9.15 -5.21 -4.68
CA MET A 46 -8.26 -6.02 -5.52
C MET A 46 -9.06 -6.92 -6.46
N ALA A 47 -8.82 -6.79 -7.76
CA ALA A 47 -9.55 -7.54 -8.77
C ALA A 47 -9.27 -9.06 -8.69
N GLN A 48 -8.03 -9.44 -8.44
CA GLN A 48 -7.59 -10.84 -8.42
C GLN A 48 -6.37 -11.03 -7.51
N SER A 49 -5.96 -12.28 -7.30
CA SER A 49 -4.77 -12.63 -6.51
C SER A 49 -3.51 -12.07 -7.15
N SER A 50 -2.77 -11.27 -6.41
CA SER A 50 -1.52 -10.66 -6.87
C SER A 50 -0.69 -10.11 -5.72
N ASN A 51 0.54 -9.69 -6.06
CA ASN A 51 1.37 -8.92 -5.15
C ASN A 51 0.79 -7.52 -4.95
N VAL A 52 0.83 -7.09 -3.70
CA VAL A 52 0.65 -5.70 -3.29
C VAL A 52 2.00 -5.15 -2.87
N TYR A 53 2.41 -4.04 -3.47
CA TYR A 53 3.64 -3.35 -3.14
C TYR A 53 3.33 -2.06 -2.39
N ALA A 54 4.00 -1.83 -1.27
CA ALA A 54 4.00 -0.56 -0.58
C ALA A 54 5.36 0.10 -0.80
N LEU A 55 5.37 1.20 -1.53
CA LEU A 55 6.51 2.10 -1.66
C LEU A 55 6.41 3.18 -0.60
N VAL A 56 7.50 3.39 0.12
CA VAL A 56 7.64 4.48 1.08
C VAL A 56 8.85 5.28 0.68
N LYS A 57 8.67 6.58 0.49
CA LYS A 57 9.77 7.53 0.40
C LYS A 57 10.02 8.14 1.76
N ALA A 58 11.23 8.02 2.30
CA ALA A 58 11.62 8.62 3.57
C ALA A 58 13.08 9.08 3.47
N ASP A 59 13.36 10.34 3.82
CA ASP A 59 14.72 10.90 3.84
C ASP A 59 15.47 10.70 2.50
N GLY A 60 14.77 10.96 1.39
CA GLY A 60 15.30 10.74 0.03
C GLY A 60 15.53 9.28 -0.38
N LYS A 61 15.25 8.30 0.48
CA LYS A 61 15.36 6.86 0.18
C LYS A 61 13.99 6.25 -0.11
N TYR A 62 14.00 5.26 -0.99
CA TYR A 62 12.81 4.46 -1.31
C TYR A 62 12.90 3.11 -0.61
N TYR A 63 11.85 2.76 0.11
CA TYR A 63 11.65 1.47 0.75
C TYR A 63 10.47 0.77 0.07
N VAL A 64 10.62 -0.52 -0.19
CA VAL A 64 9.56 -1.33 -0.80
C VAL A 64 9.26 -2.52 0.10
N ALA A 65 7.99 -2.70 0.42
CA ALA A 65 7.48 -3.92 1.02
C ALA A 65 6.52 -4.58 0.03
N ALA A 66 6.70 -5.87 -0.23
CA ALA A 66 5.80 -6.66 -1.06
C ALA A 66 5.05 -7.68 -0.21
N LYS A 67 3.78 -7.89 -0.52
CA LYS A 67 2.98 -8.94 0.11
C LYS A 67 2.13 -9.63 -0.94
N ASP A 68 2.25 -10.95 -1.01
CA ASP A 68 1.36 -11.78 -1.80
C ASP A 68 -0.01 -11.86 -1.10
N ILE A 69 -1.07 -11.48 -1.82
CA ILE A 69 -2.44 -11.54 -1.32
C ILE A 69 -3.28 -12.37 -2.27
N LYS A 70 -3.83 -13.46 -1.73
CA LYS A 70 -4.76 -14.35 -2.44
C LYS A 70 -6.20 -13.92 -2.24
N VAL A 71 -6.91 -13.66 -3.34
CA VAL A 71 -8.35 -13.39 -3.38
C VAL A 71 -9.09 -14.71 -3.58
N THR A 72 -10.02 -15.03 -2.69
CA THR A 72 -10.79 -16.30 -2.72
C THR A 72 -12.13 -16.18 -3.45
N LEU A 73 -12.76 -15.01 -3.37
CA LEU A 73 -13.99 -14.65 -4.09
C LEU A 73 -13.73 -13.31 -4.78
N GLY A 74 -13.84 -13.27 -6.11
CA GLY A 74 -13.39 -12.17 -6.97
C GLY A 74 -13.75 -10.77 -6.45
N GLY A 75 -12.73 -9.98 -6.13
CA GLY A 75 -12.85 -8.68 -5.48
C GLY A 75 -13.04 -7.53 -6.47
N CYS A 76 -14.05 -7.63 -7.33
CA CYS A 76 -14.53 -6.49 -8.13
C CYS A 76 -16.05 -6.55 -8.34
N GLY A 77 -16.78 -7.03 -7.33
CA GLY A 77 -18.24 -6.90 -7.26
C GLY A 77 -18.60 -5.71 -6.40
N GLY A 78 -19.45 -4.82 -6.90
CA GLY A 78 -20.16 -3.86 -6.07
C GLY A 78 -20.97 -4.55 -4.96
#